data_AF-A0A819RRH4-F1
#
_entry.id   AF-A0A819RRH4-F1
#
_cell.length_a   1.000
_cell.length_b   1.000
_cell.length_c   1.000
_cell.angle_alpha   90.00
_cell.angle_beta   90.00
_cell.angle_gamma   90.00
#
_symmetry.space_group_name_H-M   'P 1'
#
loop_
_entity.id
_entity.type
_entity.pdbx_description
1 polymer ?
#
loop_
_entity_poly.entity_id
_entity_poly.type
_entity_poly.pdbx_seq_one_letter_code
_entity_poly.pdbx_strand_id
1 'polypeptide(L)'
;MFSIRQFSFVFLQRIYSSSFNRYQSSTTNDRVNSSSSNNNNSSSTNSTVWATSDTNGLVKQLSARIKSGGPITVAEFMRESLLNPKYLLAVWVMYEHSTNANNPMQLVELGPGRGTLTNDIIRVLRKRNYSDTNTFIALYEASPLMRRRQAETLLGRSFDPVITNDYRIPNGNYSLIWIDDFKQLKSYNTYFIANELFDAYPIHKFQKTSQGWKEVMIDWNPITKQLQYVLSARQTAMSRLYRNFLMSIKERQHVEISPQSSVMMQTICKHIKTHGGSALIGDYGHWGEKEDTFRGFRKHEVVDALSDPGNIDITADVDFEELALSGTQISNVQFYGPISQRNFLYNLGIDIRATILGRNKTSEEQKEILSAVEKLVSPDYMGERFLYLCVQNENNKKTPAGFSSPY
;
A
#
# COMPACT_ATOMS: atom_id res chain seq x y z
N MET A 1 -1.39 -11.39 -24.58
CA MET A 1 -2.84 -11.15 -24.48
C MET A 1 -3.04 -10.47 -23.14
N PHE A 2 -3.09 -9.13 -23.17
CA PHE A 2 -2.70 -8.26 -22.05
C PHE A 2 -3.91 -7.77 -21.23
N SER A 3 -3.71 -7.72 -19.91
CA SER A 3 -4.71 -7.46 -18.86
C SER A 3 -5.21 -6.01 -18.81
N ILE A 4 -6.50 -5.86 -18.50
CA ILE A 4 -7.30 -4.62 -18.53
C ILE A 4 -7.02 -3.79 -17.27
N ARG A 5 -5.97 -2.98 -17.30
CA ARG A 5 -5.79 -1.76 -16.46
C ARG A 5 -5.37 -0.54 -17.31
N GLN A 6 -5.69 -0.52 -18.60
CA GLN A 6 -5.13 0.48 -19.55
C GLN A 6 -6.11 1.37 -20.33
N PHE A 7 -7.43 1.34 -20.15
CA PHE A 7 -8.33 2.01 -21.10
C PHE A 7 -9.09 3.28 -20.68
N SER A 8 -9.00 3.76 -19.43
CA SER A 8 -9.87 4.89 -19.03
C SER A 8 -9.30 6.31 -19.20
N PHE A 9 -8.10 6.53 -19.75
CA PHE A 9 -7.59 7.92 -19.92
C PHE A 9 -6.83 8.24 -21.22
N VAL A 10 -6.70 7.29 -22.17
CA VAL A 10 -5.97 7.53 -23.44
C VAL A 10 -6.91 7.77 -24.63
N PHE A 11 -8.23 7.67 -24.47
CA PHE A 11 -9.18 7.79 -25.60
C PHE A 11 -9.86 9.16 -25.79
N LEU A 12 -9.60 10.16 -24.92
CA LEU A 12 -10.21 11.50 -25.04
C LEU A 12 -9.31 12.58 -25.67
N GLN A 13 -8.08 12.24 -26.08
CA GLN A 13 -7.15 13.21 -26.69
C GLN A 13 -6.86 12.98 -28.18
N ARG A 14 -7.59 12.07 -28.84
CA ARG A 14 -7.44 11.77 -30.28
C ARG A 14 -8.64 12.14 -31.17
N ILE A 15 -9.66 12.81 -30.62
CA ILE A 15 -10.85 13.26 -31.37
C ILE A 15 -10.88 14.79 -31.60
N TYR A 16 -9.95 15.57 -31.03
CA TYR A 16 -9.87 17.04 -31.25
C TYR A 16 -8.63 17.50 -32.03
N SER A 17 -8.15 16.69 -32.99
CA SER A 17 -7.04 17.08 -33.87
C SER A 17 -7.29 16.71 -35.33
N SER A 18 -8.42 17.18 -35.88
CA SER A 18 -8.59 17.33 -37.33
C SER A 18 -9.89 18.08 -37.65
N SER A 19 -9.93 19.38 -37.35
CA SER A 19 -10.81 20.37 -38.01
C SER A 19 -10.49 21.76 -37.45
N PHE A 20 -9.57 22.48 -38.08
CA PHE A 20 -9.73 23.88 -38.51
C PHE A 20 -8.37 24.41 -38.96
N ASN A 21 -8.18 24.45 -40.27
CA ASN A 21 -7.09 25.15 -40.93
C ASN A 21 -7.73 26.16 -41.88
N ARG A 22 -7.80 27.44 -41.48
CA ARG A 22 -7.80 28.66 -42.32
C ARG A 22 -8.31 29.86 -41.54
N TYR A 23 -7.45 30.87 -41.39
CA TYR A 23 -7.57 32.28 -41.80
C TYR A 23 -6.36 32.98 -41.15
N GLN A 24 -5.31 33.31 -41.93
CA GLN A 24 -5.01 34.68 -42.43
C GLN A 24 -5.00 35.73 -41.30
N SER A 25 -4.09 36.70 -41.19
CA SER A 25 -2.79 37.06 -41.76
C SER A 25 -2.51 38.46 -41.18
N SER A 26 -1.22 38.79 -40.98
CA SER A 26 -0.62 40.14 -41.05
C SER A 26 -1.12 41.28 -40.13
N THR A 27 -0.20 41.82 -39.32
CA THR A 27 0.36 43.21 -39.36
C THR A 27 1.25 43.40 -38.09
N THR A 28 2.59 43.45 -38.18
CA THR A 28 3.54 44.57 -38.43
C THR A 28 3.65 45.67 -37.36
N ASN A 29 4.89 45.84 -36.86
CA ASN A 29 5.58 47.08 -36.42
C ASN A 29 5.05 47.79 -35.14
N ASP A 30 5.83 48.44 -34.25
CA ASP A 30 7.09 49.19 -34.36
C ASP A 30 7.86 49.32 -33.02
N ARG A 31 9.19 49.37 -33.18
CA ARG A 31 10.28 50.16 -32.55
C ARG A 31 10.09 51.13 -31.33
N VAL A 32 11.12 51.06 -30.45
CA VAL A 32 12.04 52.15 -29.95
C VAL A 32 11.88 52.79 -28.52
N ASN A 33 13.00 52.72 -27.78
CA ASN A 33 13.62 53.58 -26.72
C ASN A 33 12.81 54.21 -25.57
N SER A 34 13.27 54.02 -24.31
CA SER A 34 14.21 54.93 -23.59
C SER A 34 14.10 54.84 -22.05
N SER A 35 15.26 54.64 -21.40
CA SER A 35 15.76 55.22 -20.13
C SER A 35 14.85 55.64 -18.95
N SER A 36 15.30 55.23 -17.75
CA SER A 36 15.44 56.04 -16.50
C SER A 36 14.57 55.70 -15.27
N SER A 37 15.26 55.18 -14.25
CA SER A 37 15.25 55.54 -12.82
C SER A 37 14.01 55.34 -11.90
N ASN A 38 14.33 54.65 -10.79
CA ASN A 38 13.97 54.89 -9.39
C ASN A 38 12.67 54.37 -8.74
N ASN A 39 12.94 53.58 -7.69
CA ASN A 39 12.35 53.55 -6.34
C ASN A 39 10.96 52.94 -6.07
N ASN A 40 11.06 51.86 -5.27
CA ASN A 40 10.36 51.56 -4.02
C ASN A 40 8.85 51.27 -3.96
N ASN A 41 8.62 50.22 -3.16
CA ASN A 41 7.46 49.89 -2.35
C ASN A 41 6.26 49.21 -3.01
N SER A 42 6.22 47.89 -2.74
CA SER A 42 5.15 47.16 -2.07
C SER A 42 3.71 47.29 -2.57
N SER A 43 3.10 46.10 -2.68
CA SER A 43 1.67 45.78 -2.78
C SER A 43 1.03 45.90 -4.16
N SER A 44 0.84 44.74 -4.80
CA SER A 44 -0.49 44.24 -5.17
C SER A 44 -0.38 42.89 -5.89
N THR A 45 -1.03 41.90 -5.27
CA THR A 45 -1.82 40.82 -5.88
C THR A 45 -1.36 40.21 -7.22
N ASN A 46 -1.11 38.90 -7.20
CA ASN A 46 -1.88 38.03 -8.10
C ASN A 46 -2.08 36.64 -7.50
N SER A 47 -3.34 36.39 -7.17
CA SER A 47 -3.95 35.08 -7.03
C SER A 47 -3.59 34.19 -8.21
N THR A 48 -3.09 32.99 -7.94
CA THR A 48 -3.29 31.86 -8.86
C THR A 48 -3.77 30.69 -8.02
N VAL A 49 -5.09 30.50 -8.07
CA VAL A 49 -5.80 29.35 -7.53
C VAL A 49 -5.33 28.12 -8.31
N TRP A 50 -4.63 27.22 -7.63
CA TRP A 50 -4.42 25.85 -8.10
C TRP A 50 -5.34 24.96 -7.28
N ALA A 51 -6.43 24.54 -7.91
CA ALA A 51 -7.25 23.46 -7.40
C ALA A 51 -6.46 22.16 -7.53
N THR A 52 -6.11 21.54 -6.40
CA THR A 52 -5.52 20.19 -6.38
C THR A 52 -6.33 19.29 -5.45
N SER A 53 -6.91 18.27 -6.06
CA SER A 53 -7.66 17.17 -5.47
C SER A 53 -6.76 16.23 -4.65
N ASP A 54 -7.36 15.73 -3.56
CA ASP A 54 -6.99 14.58 -2.71
C ASP A 54 -5.56 14.50 -2.16
N THR A 55 -5.34 15.33 -1.16
CA THR A 55 -4.18 15.31 -0.26
C THR A 55 -4.30 14.17 0.78
N ASN A 56 -3.19 13.42 0.93
CA ASN A 56 -2.88 12.45 1.98
C ASN A 56 -3.62 12.73 3.30
N GLY A 57 -4.20 11.73 3.98
CA GLY A 57 -4.86 11.92 5.28
C GLY A 57 -3.98 12.61 6.32
N LEU A 58 -2.69 12.26 6.37
CA LEU A 58 -1.68 12.94 7.19
C LEU A 58 -1.46 14.40 6.76
N VAL A 59 -1.42 14.68 5.45
CA VAL A 59 -1.27 16.04 4.93
C VAL A 59 -2.52 16.87 5.23
N LYS A 60 -3.72 16.29 5.17
CA LYS A 60 -4.98 16.96 5.52
C LYS A 60 -5.02 17.29 7.01
N GLN A 61 -4.56 16.38 7.86
CA GLN A 61 -4.49 16.55 9.31
C GLN A 61 -3.42 17.57 9.72
N LEU A 62 -2.23 17.50 9.13
CA LEU A 62 -1.17 18.51 9.29
C LEU A 62 -1.63 19.89 8.77
N SER A 63 -2.34 19.93 7.64
CA SER A 63 -2.88 21.17 7.08
C SER A 63 -3.95 21.79 7.96
N ALA A 64 -4.84 20.99 8.55
CA ALA A 64 -5.86 21.47 9.48
C ALA A 64 -5.21 22.08 10.73
N ARG A 65 -4.18 21.42 11.27
CA ARG A 65 -3.43 21.88 12.45
C ARG A 65 -2.62 23.15 12.19
N ILE A 66 -1.97 23.25 11.03
CA ILE A 66 -1.25 24.46 10.61
C ILE A 66 -2.23 25.63 10.41
N LYS A 67 -3.43 25.35 9.88
CA LYS A 67 -4.48 26.36 9.69
C LYS A 67 -5.07 26.87 11.01
N SER A 68 -5.16 26.02 12.04
CA SER A 68 -5.74 26.40 13.34
C SER A 68 -4.72 26.93 14.34
N GLY A 69 -3.45 26.50 14.25
CA GLY A 69 -2.42 26.76 15.27
C GLY A 69 -1.16 27.46 14.76
N GLY A 70 -1.06 27.75 13.46
CA GLY A 70 0.12 28.35 12.86
C GLY A 70 1.19 27.32 12.42
N PRO A 71 2.33 27.79 11.89
CA PRO A 71 3.39 26.91 11.38
C PRO A 71 3.93 25.99 12.47
N ILE A 72 4.02 24.70 12.16
CA ILE A 72 4.67 23.72 13.04
C ILE A 72 6.18 23.65 12.75
N THR A 73 6.95 23.37 13.78
CA THR A 73 8.40 23.17 13.69
C THR A 73 8.74 21.89 12.91
N VAL A 74 9.95 21.82 12.36
CA VAL A 74 10.48 20.60 11.72
C VAL A 74 10.46 19.42 12.70
N ALA A 75 10.69 19.65 13.99
CA ALA A 75 10.61 18.63 15.02
C ALA A 75 9.18 18.10 15.23
N GLU A 76 8.16 18.96 15.15
CA GLU A 76 6.75 18.58 15.20
C GLU A 76 6.30 17.82 13.94
N PHE A 77 6.74 18.28 12.76
CA PHE A 77 6.51 17.55 11.51
C PHE A 77 7.16 16.15 11.54
N MET A 78 8.42 16.06 12.00
CA MET A 78 9.11 14.79 12.17
C MET A 78 8.38 13.89 13.16
N ARG A 79 7.93 14.45 14.28
CA ARG A 79 7.21 13.75 15.35
C ARG A 79 5.87 13.16 14.86
N GLU A 80 5.08 13.91 14.10
CA GLU A 80 3.83 13.41 13.48
C GLU A 80 4.11 12.34 12.43
N SER A 81 5.23 12.44 11.72
CA SER A 81 5.70 11.40 10.79
C SER A 81 6.28 10.17 11.50
N LEU A 82 6.77 10.32 12.73
CA LEU A 82 7.40 9.30 13.58
C LEU A 82 6.42 8.50 14.45
N LEU A 83 5.16 8.93 14.53
CA LEU A 83 4.08 8.27 15.28
C LEU A 83 3.40 7.14 14.49
N ASN A 84 3.96 6.80 13.34
CA ASN A 84 3.36 5.84 12.42
C ASN A 84 3.63 4.38 12.88
N PRO A 85 2.65 3.45 12.83
CA PRO A 85 2.88 2.01 13.03
C PRO A 85 4.06 1.47 12.21
N LYS A 86 4.40 2.14 11.10
CA LYS A 86 5.59 1.92 10.28
C LYS A 86 6.91 1.90 11.07
N TYR A 87 7.03 2.61 12.20
CA TYR A 87 8.21 2.49 13.09
C TYR A 87 8.36 1.07 13.64
N LEU A 88 7.26 0.44 14.06
CA LEU A 88 7.27 -0.91 14.62
C LEU A 88 7.53 -1.95 13.53
N LEU A 89 7.12 -1.70 12.29
CA LEU A 89 7.51 -2.55 11.16
C LEU A 89 9.02 -2.48 10.90
N ALA A 90 9.65 -1.30 11.07
CA ALA A 90 11.11 -1.19 11.01
C ALA A 90 11.80 -2.00 12.13
N VAL A 91 11.25 -1.96 13.34
CA VAL A 91 11.74 -2.78 14.47
C VAL A 91 11.60 -4.26 14.17
N TRP A 92 10.47 -4.68 13.58
CA TRP A 92 10.26 -6.05 13.13
C TRP A 92 11.36 -6.48 12.15
N VAL A 93 11.61 -5.70 11.08
CA VAL A 93 12.68 -6.01 10.10
C VAL A 93 14.05 -6.13 10.77
N MET A 94 14.40 -5.19 11.66
CA MET A 94 15.68 -5.22 12.38
C MET A 94 15.80 -6.46 13.28
N TYR A 95 14.71 -6.87 13.93
CA TYR A 95 14.69 -8.06 14.77
C TYR A 95 14.88 -9.32 13.91
N GLU A 96 14.06 -9.49 12.89
CA GLU A 96 14.13 -10.65 11.99
C GLU A 96 15.49 -10.76 11.31
N HIS A 97 16.07 -9.64 10.89
CA HIS A 97 17.43 -9.60 10.35
C HIS A 97 18.50 -9.95 11.39
N SER A 98 18.37 -9.45 12.62
CA SER A 98 19.36 -9.73 13.68
C SER A 98 19.47 -11.22 14.02
N THR A 99 18.42 -12.00 13.79
CA THR A 99 18.44 -13.46 14.02
C THR A 99 19.31 -14.21 13.00
N ASN A 100 19.66 -13.57 11.88
CA ASN A 100 20.46 -14.11 10.78
C ASN A 100 21.52 -13.10 10.28
N ALA A 101 22.12 -12.34 11.21
CA ALA A 101 22.90 -11.12 10.93
C ALA A 101 24.20 -11.28 10.12
N ASN A 102 24.59 -12.51 9.74
CA ASN A 102 25.82 -12.77 8.98
C ASN A 102 25.69 -12.46 7.48
N ASN A 103 24.49 -12.13 7.00
CA ASN A 103 24.21 -11.87 5.58
C ASN A 103 23.77 -10.41 5.35
N PRO A 104 23.98 -9.85 4.15
CA PRO A 104 23.35 -8.57 3.77
C PRO A 104 21.84 -8.62 3.91
N MET A 105 21.24 -7.52 4.38
CA MET A 105 19.79 -7.41 4.52
C MET A 105 19.17 -7.06 3.16
N GLN A 106 18.25 -7.88 2.65
CA GLN A 106 17.40 -7.51 1.53
C GLN A 106 15.98 -7.23 2.02
N LEU A 107 15.59 -5.96 2.03
CA LEU A 107 14.24 -5.51 2.38
C LEU A 107 13.43 -5.33 1.10
N VAL A 108 12.27 -5.96 1.01
CA VAL A 108 11.38 -5.86 -0.17
C VAL A 108 10.02 -5.35 0.27
N GLU A 109 9.62 -4.16 -0.19
CA GLU A 109 8.25 -3.69 -0.02
C GLU A 109 7.43 -4.04 -1.27
N LEU A 110 6.35 -4.79 -1.08
CA LEU A 110 5.42 -5.19 -2.12
C LEU A 110 4.29 -4.17 -2.20
N GLY A 111 4.12 -3.53 -3.36
CA GLY A 111 3.12 -2.47 -3.55
C GLY A 111 3.32 -1.27 -2.61
N PRO A 112 4.45 -0.55 -2.68
CA PRO A 112 4.81 0.46 -1.68
C PRO A 112 3.97 1.74 -1.71
N GLY A 113 2.98 1.83 -2.61
CA GLY A 113 2.13 3.00 -2.79
C GLY A 113 2.95 4.26 -3.03
N ARG A 114 2.94 5.20 -2.06
CA ARG A 114 3.71 6.45 -2.13
C ARG A 114 5.17 6.30 -1.64
N GLY A 115 5.61 5.12 -1.21
CA GLY A 115 6.97 4.87 -0.67
C GLY A 115 7.17 5.34 0.78
N THR A 116 6.09 5.70 1.47
CA THR A 116 6.16 6.29 2.82
C THR A 116 6.60 5.29 3.89
N LEU A 117 6.22 4.01 3.77
CA LEU A 117 6.65 2.95 4.69
C LEU A 117 8.13 2.66 4.57
N THR A 118 8.65 2.39 3.36
CA THR A 118 10.10 2.32 3.15
C THR A 118 10.84 3.56 3.65
N ASN A 119 10.32 4.77 3.40
CA ASN A 119 10.96 6.00 3.88
C ASN A 119 11.06 6.04 5.41
N ASP A 120 9.98 5.66 6.10
CA ASP A 120 9.96 5.58 7.57
C ASP A 120 10.88 4.49 8.10
N ILE A 121 10.94 3.32 7.46
CA ILE A 121 11.87 2.24 7.81
C ILE A 121 13.30 2.76 7.70
N ILE A 122 13.70 3.32 6.55
CA ILE A 122 15.04 3.87 6.32
C ILE A 122 15.39 4.90 7.41
N ARG A 123 14.47 5.80 7.76
CA ARG A 123 14.66 6.78 8.83
C ARG A 123 14.94 6.11 10.18
N VAL A 124 14.27 5.01 10.51
CA VAL A 124 14.53 4.24 11.75
C VAL A 124 15.88 3.55 11.70
N LEU A 125 16.20 2.87 10.59
CA LEU A 125 17.47 2.17 10.40
C LEU A 125 18.65 3.15 10.59
N ARG A 126 18.60 4.33 9.96
CA ARG A 126 19.60 5.40 10.12
C ARG A 126 19.76 5.85 11.55
N LYS A 127 18.64 6.13 12.23
CA LYS A 127 18.68 6.59 13.62
C LYS A 127 19.32 5.57 14.56
N ARG A 128 19.31 4.29 14.18
CA ARG A 128 19.90 3.18 14.93
C ARG A 128 21.27 2.77 14.41
N ASN A 129 21.84 3.48 13.43
CA ASN A 129 23.05 3.10 12.70
C ASN A 129 22.99 1.64 12.21
N TYR A 130 21.80 1.18 11.83
CA TYR A 130 21.57 -0.20 11.41
C TYR A 130 21.95 -0.34 9.94
N SER A 131 23.01 -1.13 9.73
CA SER A 131 23.49 -1.64 8.44
C SER A 131 23.78 -0.57 7.38
N ASP A 132 24.60 0.43 7.77
CA ASP A 132 25.14 1.51 6.92
C ASP A 132 26.13 1.06 5.83
N THR A 133 26.18 -0.22 5.43
CA THR A 133 26.98 -0.65 4.26
C THR A 133 26.37 -1.78 3.44
N ASN A 134 25.48 -2.62 3.98
CA ASN A 134 25.00 -3.85 3.34
C ASN A 134 23.47 -4.03 3.41
N THR A 135 22.71 -2.98 3.06
CA THR A 135 21.24 -3.06 2.99
C THR A 135 20.76 -2.80 1.56
N PHE A 136 20.08 -3.78 0.99
CA PHE A 136 19.47 -3.75 -0.33
C PHE A 136 17.96 -3.57 -0.19
N ILE A 137 17.42 -2.48 -0.71
CA ILE A 137 15.99 -2.18 -0.67
C ILE A 137 15.42 -2.38 -2.07
N ALA A 138 14.42 -3.24 -2.21
CA ALA A 138 13.69 -3.43 -3.46
C ALA A 138 12.22 -3.03 -3.30
N LEU A 139 11.70 -2.33 -4.30
CA LEU A 139 10.31 -1.92 -4.38
C LEU A 139 9.63 -2.66 -5.53
N TYR A 140 8.70 -3.56 -5.20
CA TYR A 140 7.93 -4.27 -6.22
C TYR A 140 6.75 -3.42 -6.67
N GLU A 141 6.90 -2.77 -7.83
CA GLU A 141 5.94 -1.78 -8.35
C GLU A 141 5.91 -1.74 -9.88
N ALA A 142 4.78 -2.16 -10.45
CA ALA A 142 4.56 -2.13 -11.88
C ALA A 142 4.14 -0.74 -12.40
N SER A 143 3.51 0.10 -11.57
CA SER A 143 2.93 1.39 -11.98
C SER A 143 3.99 2.49 -12.16
N PRO A 144 4.19 3.01 -13.38
CA PRO A 144 5.12 4.11 -13.64
C PRO A 144 4.80 5.37 -12.83
N LEU A 145 3.52 5.66 -12.61
CA LEU A 145 3.08 6.80 -11.82
C LEU A 145 3.47 6.65 -10.34
N MET A 146 3.30 5.45 -9.77
CA MET A 146 3.67 5.21 -8.36
C MET A 146 5.19 5.21 -8.20
N ARG A 147 5.94 4.61 -9.14
CA ARG A 147 7.41 4.67 -9.12
C ARG A 147 7.93 6.11 -9.12
N ARG A 148 7.33 7.01 -9.89
CA ARG A 148 7.66 8.47 -9.86
C ARG A 148 7.44 9.08 -8.47
N ARG A 149 6.29 8.80 -7.85
CA ARG A 149 5.97 9.29 -6.49
C ARG A 149 6.91 8.72 -5.43
N GLN A 150 7.32 7.46 -5.58
CA GLN A 150 8.27 6.80 -4.71
C GLN A 150 9.67 7.40 -4.88
N ALA A 151 10.12 7.64 -6.11
CA ALA A 151 11.40 8.31 -6.39
C ALA A 151 11.44 9.72 -5.81
N GLU A 152 10.33 10.48 -5.91
CA GLU A 152 10.22 11.79 -5.26
C GLU A 152 10.34 11.68 -3.74
N THR A 153 9.66 10.70 -3.14
CA THR A 153 9.66 10.49 -1.69
C THR A 153 11.02 10.02 -1.16
N LEU A 154 11.69 9.10 -1.86
CA LEU A 154 12.89 8.41 -1.38
C LEU A 154 14.20 9.03 -1.87
N LEU A 155 14.18 9.67 -3.04
CA LEU A 155 15.36 10.25 -3.69
C LEU A 155 15.28 11.79 -3.80
N GLY A 156 14.13 12.39 -3.45
CA GLY A 156 13.93 13.84 -3.54
C GLY A 156 13.81 14.35 -4.98
N ARG A 157 13.60 13.46 -5.96
CA ARG A 157 13.51 13.80 -7.39
C ARG A 157 12.39 13.01 -8.04
N SER A 158 11.51 13.69 -8.76
CA SER A 158 10.40 13.05 -9.49
C SER A 158 10.87 12.61 -10.89
N PHE A 159 11.08 11.31 -11.08
CA PHE A 159 11.40 10.70 -12.37
C PHE A 159 10.88 9.26 -12.37
N ASP A 160 10.67 8.68 -13.55
CA ASP A 160 10.31 7.26 -13.68
C ASP A 160 11.59 6.43 -13.59
N PRO A 161 11.84 5.73 -12.47
CA PRO A 161 13.02 4.91 -12.37
C PRO A 161 12.92 3.75 -13.35
N VAL A 162 14.02 3.54 -14.08
CA VAL A 162 14.22 2.34 -14.88
C VAL A 162 14.27 1.15 -13.93
N ILE A 163 13.39 0.18 -14.17
CA ILE A 163 13.35 -1.10 -13.45
C ILE A 163 14.72 -1.78 -13.62
N THR A 164 15.18 -2.48 -12.60
CA THR A 164 16.51 -3.14 -12.51
C THR A 164 17.73 -2.24 -12.31
N ASN A 165 17.63 -0.92 -12.48
CA ASN A 165 18.75 -0.03 -12.18
C ASN A 165 18.92 0.14 -10.67
N ASP A 166 20.17 0.09 -10.21
CA ASP A 166 20.54 0.38 -8.83
C ASP A 166 20.64 1.90 -8.61
N TYR A 167 19.89 2.39 -7.63
CA TYR A 167 19.92 3.77 -7.14
C TYR A 167 20.50 3.81 -5.73
N ARG A 168 20.84 5.01 -5.25
CA ARG A 168 21.34 5.25 -3.88
C ARG A 168 20.41 6.21 -3.16
N ILE A 169 19.98 5.83 -1.96
CA ILE A 169 19.19 6.73 -1.12
C ILE A 169 20.12 7.87 -0.63
N PRO A 170 19.73 9.15 -0.77
CA PRO A 170 20.52 10.28 -0.25
C PRO A 170 20.75 10.16 1.26
N ASN A 171 21.92 10.56 1.76
CA ASN A 171 22.26 10.57 3.18
C ASN A 171 22.21 9.18 3.87
N GLY A 172 22.58 8.12 3.14
CA GLY A 172 22.82 6.79 3.69
C GLY A 172 23.42 5.85 2.64
N ASN A 173 23.89 4.69 3.08
CA ASN A 173 24.53 3.70 2.19
C ASN A 173 23.56 2.58 1.77
N TYR A 174 22.28 2.92 1.62
CA TYR A 174 21.23 1.99 1.18
C TYR A 174 21.17 1.96 -0.34
N SER A 175 21.23 0.78 -0.96
CA SER A 175 20.88 0.64 -2.38
C SER A 175 19.37 0.49 -2.55
N LEU A 176 18.83 1.10 -3.59
CA LEU A 176 17.41 1.07 -3.92
C LEU A 176 17.22 0.57 -5.35
N ILE A 177 16.34 -0.39 -5.56
CA ILE A 177 15.98 -0.90 -6.87
C ILE A 177 14.45 -0.99 -6.99
N TRP A 178 13.92 -0.69 -8.17
CA TRP A 178 12.54 -1.02 -8.52
C TRP A 178 12.53 -2.31 -9.32
N ILE A 179 11.61 -3.20 -8.95
CA ILE A 179 11.45 -4.52 -9.55
C ILE A 179 9.99 -4.79 -9.93
N ASP A 180 9.80 -5.69 -10.89
CA ASP A 180 8.52 -6.24 -11.34
C ASP A 180 8.54 -7.77 -11.46
N ASP A 181 9.70 -8.40 -11.25
CA ASP A 181 9.88 -9.85 -11.15
C ASP A 181 10.88 -10.16 -10.02
N PHE A 182 10.59 -11.16 -9.19
CA PHE A 182 11.47 -11.59 -8.10
C PHE A 182 12.81 -12.13 -8.60
N LYS A 183 12.94 -12.50 -9.88
CA LYS A 183 14.25 -12.85 -10.49
C LYS A 183 15.26 -11.71 -10.45
N GLN A 184 14.81 -10.46 -10.27
CA GLN A 184 15.66 -9.28 -10.16
C GLN A 184 16.23 -9.11 -8.73
N LEU A 185 15.71 -9.85 -7.75
CA LEU A 185 16.22 -9.86 -6.38
C LEU A 185 17.59 -10.53 -6.30
N LYS A 186 18.41 -10.11 -5.33
CA LYS A 186 19.66 -10.81 -5.01
C LYS A 186 19.34 -12.10 -4.24
N SER A 187 20.25 -13.06 -4.30
CA SER A 187 20.18 -14.33 -3.57
C SER A 187 20.59 -14.16 -2.09
N TYR A 188 19.90 -13.26 -1.38
CA TYR A 188 20.10 -12.97 0.04
C TYR A 188 18.87 -13.34 0.86
N ASN A 189 19.05 -13.46 2.17
CA ASN A 189 17.93 -13.50 3.12
C ASN A 189 17.05 -12.27 2.88
N THR A 190 15.77 -12.51 2.61
CA THR A 190 14.85 -11.47 2.18
C THR A 190 13.73 -11.26 3.18
N TYR A 191 13.53 -10.00 3.57
CA TYR A 191 12.49 -9.56 4.49
C TYR A 191 11.44 -8.80 3.68
N PHE A 192 10.33 -9.47 3.39
CA PHE A 192 9.23 -8.88 2.63
C PHE A 192 8.26 -8.16 3.58
N ILE A 193 7.74 -7.02 3.13
CA ILE A 193 6.58 -6.38 3.74
C ILE A 193 5.55 -6.12 2.65
N ALA A 194 4.33 -6.59 2.89
CA ALA A 194 3.15 -6.23 2.13
C ALA A 194 2.14 -5.61 3.09
N ASN A 195 1.91 -4.31 3.00
CA ASN A 195 0.97 -3.59 3.84
C ASN A 195 -0.10 -2.95 2.97
N GLU A 196 -1.36 -3.38 3.10
CA GLU A 196 -2.49 -2.93 2.27
C GLU A 196 -2.21 -3.16 0.77
N LEU A 197 -1.98 -4.44 0.42
CA LEU A 197 -1.67 -4.86 -0.95
C LEU A 197 -2.68 -5.88 -1.47
N PHE A 198 -3.02 -6.86 -0.63
CA PHE A 198 -3.78 -8.03 -1.06
C PHE A 198 -5.26 -7.69 -1.19
N ASP A 199 -5.76 -6.73 -0.42
CA ASP A 199 -7.13 -6.21 -0.51
C ASP A 199 -7.43 -5.47 -1.83
N ALA A 200 -6.38 -4.96 -2.48
CA ALA A 200 -6.43 -4.30 -3.78
C ALA A 200 -6.31 -5.26 -4.97
N TYR A 201 -6.08 -6.56 -4.73
CA TYR A 201 -6.03 -7.55 -5.79
C TYR A 201 -7.42 -7.96 -6.28
N PRO A 202 -7.61 -8.17 -7.60
CA PRO A 202 -8.91 -8.54 -8.14
C PRO A 202 -9.40 -9.89 -7.59
N ILE A 203 -10.67 -9.93 -7.23
CA ILE A 203 -11.35 -11.14 -6.78
C ILE A 203 -12.32 -11.67 -7.84
N HIS A 204 -12.58 -12.97 -7.76
CA HIS A 204 -13.75 -13.62 -8.33
C HIS A 204 -14.74 -13.89 -7.21
N LYS A 205 -16.02 -13.56 -7.41
CA LYS A 205 -17.08 -13.74 -6.43
C LYS A 205 -18.01 -14.87 -6.86
N PHE A 206 -18.30 -15.80 -5.96
CA PHE A 206 -19.20 -16.91 -6.20
C PHE A 206 -20.37 -16.88 -5.22
N GLN A 207 -21.54 -17.28 -5.68
CA GLN A 207 -22.75 -17.40 -4.89
C GLN A 207 -23.33 -18.81 -5.01
N LYS A 208 -23.72 -19.38 -3.87
CA LYS A 208 -24.40 -20.67 -3.77
C LYS A 208 -25.86 -20.52 -4.19
N THR A 209 -26.32 -21.42 -5.05
CA THR A 209 -27.71 -21.45 -5.54
C THR A 209 -28.27 -22.87 -5.46
N SER A 210 -29.57 -23.05 -5.70
CA SER A 210 -30.19 -24.38 -5.82
C SER A 210 -29.61 -25.22 -6.96
N GLN A 211 -28.96 -24.60 -7.95
CA GLN A 211 -28.28 -25.26 -9.07
C GLN A 211 -26.77 -25.43 -8.83
N GLY A 212 -26.29 -25.18 -7.61
CA GLY A 212 -24.87 -25.16 -7.25
C GLY A 212 -24.26 -23.75 -7.27
N TRP A 213 -22.93 -23.68 -7.21
CA TRP A 213 -22.20 -22.41 -7.21
C TRP A 213 -22.20 -21.75 -8.59
N LYS A 214 -22.51 -20.46 -8.61
CA LYS A 214 -22.44 -19.60 -9.80
C LYS A 214 -21.51 -18.42 -9.55
N GLU A 215 -20.84 -17.94 -10.59
CA GLU A 215 -20.02 -16.73 -10.48
C GLU A 215 -20.93 -15.50 -10.54
N VAL A 216 -20.65 -14.51 -9.68
CA VAL A 216 -21.26 -13.19 -9.71
C VAL A 216 -20.48 -12.34 -10.71
N MET A 217 -21.19 -11.83 -11.71
CA MET A 217 -20.67 -11.07 -12.84
C MET A 217 -21.26 -9.65 -12.80
N ILE A 218 -20.64 -8.73 -13.53
CA ILE A 218 -21.16 -7.37 -13.73
C ILE A 218 -21.70 -7.27 -15.16
N ASP A 219 -22.92 -6.79 -15.30
CA ASP A 219 -23.59 -6.57 -16.59
C ASP A 219 -24.17 -5.15 -16.69
N TRP A 220 -24.54 -4.74 -17.89
CA TRP A 220 -25.19 -3.46 -18.16
C TRP A 220 -26.71 -3.60 -18.19
N ASN A 221 -27.40 -2.85 -17.34
CA ASN A 221 -28.86 -2.77 -17.41
C ASN A 221 -29.29 -1.70 -18.42
N PRO A 222 -29.92 -2.06 -19.55
CA PRO A 222 -30.31 -1.09 -20.58
C PRO A 222 -31.46 -0.17 -20.15
N ILE A 223 -32.25 -0.55 -19.14
CA ILE A 223 -33.41 0.21 -18.65
C ILE A 223 -32.95 1.27 -17.66
N THR A 224 -32.21 0.87 -16.63
CA THR A 224 -31.71 1.81 -15.60
C THR A 224 -30.46 2.57 -16.04
N LYS A 225 -29.80 2.13 -17.13
CA LYS A 225 -28.52 2.65 -17.63
C LYS A 225 -27.43 2.65 -16.55
N GLN A 226 -27.36 1.54 -15.80
CA GLN A 226 -26.40 1.35 -14.71
C GLN A 226 -25.80 -0.05 -14.77
N LEU A 227 -24.63 -0.21 -14.16
CA LEU A 227 -24.03 -1.52 -13.92
C LEU A 227 -24.85 -2.27 -12.85
N GLN A 228 -24.93 -3.59 -12.99
CA GLN A 228 -25.62 -4.45 -12.04
C GLN A 228 -24.90 -5.78 -11.86
N TYR A 229 -25.08 -6.39 -10.69
CA TYR A 229 -24.65 -7.76 -10.46
C TYR A 229 -25.62 -8.75 -11.12
N VAL A 230 -25.08 -9.75 -11.80
CA VAL A 230 -25.84 -10.87 -12.38
C VAL A 230 -25.14 -12.20 -12.07
N LEU A 231 -25.88 -13.31 -12.11
CA LEU A 231 -25.27 -14.64 -11.97
C LEU A 231 -24.91 -15.22 -13.32
N SER A 232 -23.76 -15.89 -13.40
CA SER A 232 -23.29 -16.57 -14.61
C SER A 232 -24.34 -17.58 -15.10
N ALA A 233 -24.82 -17.42 -16.34
CA ALA A 233 -25.79 -18.34 -16.94
C ALA A 233 -25.20 -19.74 -17.21
N ARG A 234 -23.88 -19.82 -17.43
CA ARG A 234 -23.12 -21.05 -17.67
C ARG A 234 -21.92 -21.09 -16.74
N GLN A 235 -21.34 -22.28 -16.59
CA GLN A 235 -20.10 -22.44 -15.84
C GLN A 235 -18.96 -21.67 -16.51
N THR A 236 -18.29 -20.82 -15.74
CA THR A 236 -17.15 -20.04 -16.20
C THR A 236 -15.84 -20.83 -16.07
N ALA A 237 -14.75 -20.30 -16.61
CA ALA A 237 -13.41 -20.88 -16.43
C ALA A 237 -13.03 -20.97 -14.94
N MET A 238 -13.34 -19.93 -14.17
CA MET A 238 -13.00 -19.84 -12.75
C MET A 238 -13.87 -20.74 -11.89
N SER A 239 -15.18 -20.81 -12.15
CA SER A 239 -16.07 -21.79 -11.49
C SER A 239 -15.61 -23.23 -11.75
N ARG A 240 -15.02 -23.51 -12.92
CA ARG A 240 -14.47 -24.84 -13.23
C ARG A 240 -13.17 -25.10 -12.48
N LEU A 241 -12.25 -24.13 -12.46
CA LEU A 241 -10.96 -24.23 -11.78
C LEU A 241 -11.14 -24.47 -10.28
N TYR A 242 -12.02 -23.71 -9.64
CA TYR A 242 -12.27 -23.77 -8.19
C TYR A 242 -13.40 -24.73 -7.79
N ARG A 243 -13.88 -25.59 -8.69
CA ARG A 243 -15.05 -26.45 -8.43
C ARG A 243 -14.91 -27.27 -7.15
N ASN A 244 -13.79 -27.97 -6.98
CA ASN A 244 -13.58 -28.85 -5.83
C ASN A 244 -13.53 -28.06 -4.52
N PHE A 245 -12.86 -26.90 -4.55
CA PHE A 245 -12.81 -25.98 -3.41
C PHE A 245 -14.22 -25.50 -3.05
N LEU A 246 -14.98 -24.95 -4.01
CA LEU A 246 -16.34 -24.47 -3.80
C LEU A 246 -17.28 -25.58 -3.29
N MET A 247 -17.18 -26.80 -3.79
CA MET A 247 -17.97 -27.94 -3.32
C MET A 247 -17.65 -28.36 -1.88
N SER A 248 -16.44 -28.05 -1.40
CA SER A 248 -16.04 -28.32 -0.01
C SER A 248 -16.67 -27.33 0.99
N ILE A 249 -17.08 -26.15 0.53
CA ILE A 249 -17.66 -25.09 1.36
C ILE A 249 -19.13 -25.42 1.72
N LYS A 250 -19.36 -25.70 3.01
CA LYS A 250 -20.67 -26.10 3.53
C LYS A 250 -21.49 -24.92 4.01
N GLU A 251 -20.88 -24.06 4.83
CA GLU A 251 -21.58 -23.07 5.65
C GLU A 251 -21.80 -21.74 4.93
N ARG A 252 -20.89 -21.33 4.02
CA ARG A 252 -20.98 -20.04 3.33
C ARG A 252 -21.94 -20.02 2.14
N GLN A 253 -22.58 -18.88 1.91
CA GLN A 253 -23.39 -18.61 0.71
C GLN A 253 -22.62 -17.82 -0.35
N HIS A 254 -21.68 -16.96 0.04
CA HIS A 254 -20.76 -16.26 -0.85
C HIS A 254 -19.31 -16.59 -0.56
N VAL A 255 -18.49 -16.60 -1.62
CA VAL A 255 -17.05 -16.83 -1.54
C VAL A 255 -16.35 -15.88 -2.50
N GLU A 256 -15.35 -15.18 -2.00
CA GLU A 256 -14.45 -14.32 -2.77
C GLU A 256 -13.09 -15.01 -2.87
N ILE A 257 -12.52 -15.08 -4.07
CA ILE A 257 -11.24 -15.76 -4.33
C ILE A 257 -10.34 -14.84 -5.14
N SER A 258 -9.09 -14.64 -4.70
CA SER A 258 -8.08 -13.89 -5.46
C SER A 258 -6.96 -14.81 -5.96
N PRO A 259 -7.00 -15.26 -7.23
CA PRO A 259 -5.92 -16.04 -7.82
C PRO A 259 -4.58 -15.30 -7.77
N GLN A 260 -4.60 -13.97 -7.88
CA GLN A 260 -3.39 -13.14 -7.83
C GLN A 260 -2.77 -13.15 -6.42
N SER A 261 -3.59 -13.07 -5.36
CA SER A 261 -3.15 -13.22 -3.98
C SER A 261 -2.45 -14.56 -3.76
N SER A 262 -3.09 -15.65 -4.20
CA SER A 262 -2.56 -17.01 -4.17
C SER A 262 -1.19 -17.12 -4.88
N VAL A 263 -1.06 -16.59 -6.11
CA VAL A 263 0.21 -16.64 -6.86
C VAL A 263 1.31 -15.82 -6.18
N MET A 264 0.98 -14.63 -5.66
CA MET A 264 1.94 -13.79 -4.96
C MET A 264 2.46 -14.47 -3.69
N MET A 265 1.57 -15.02 -2.86
CA MET A 265 1.96 -15.75 -1.65
C MET A 265 2.86 -16.96 -1.96
N GLN A 266 2.51 -17.75 -2.98
CA GLN A 266 3.36 -18.85 -3.43
C GLN A 266 4.74 -18.38 -3.91
N THR A 267 4.80 -17.23 -4.56
CA THR A 267 6.06 -16.63 -5.05
C THR A 267 6.95 -16.20 -3.88
N ILE A 268 6.36 -15.55 -2.86
CA ILE A 268 7.04 -15.21 -1.60
C ILE A 268 7.57 -16.48 -0.91
N CYS A 269 6.71 -17.50 -0.74
CA CYS A 269 7.09 -18.75 -0.09
C CYS A 269 8.21 -19.48 -0.83
N LYS A 270 8.16 -19.54 -2.17
CA LYS A 270 9.23 -20.13 -3.00
C LYS A 270 10.56 -19.39 -2.83
N HIS A 271 10.51 -18.06 -2.76
CA HIS A 271 11.71 -17.25 -2.53
C HIS A 271 12.30 -17.52 -1.13
N ILE A 272 11.48 -17.47 -0.08
CA ILE A 272 11.89 -17.73 1.31
C ILE A 272 12.43 -19.16 1.48
N LYS A 273 11.80 -20.15 0.85
CA LYS A 273 12.30 -21.53 0.81
C LYS A 273 13.73 -21.61 0.27
N THR A 274 14.01 -20.86 -0.79
CA THR A 274 15.27 -20.93 -1.54
C THR A 274 16.39 -20.10 -0.91
N HIS A 275 16.07 -18.88 -0.49
CA HIS A 275 17.05 -17.87 -0.07
C HIS A 275 16.99 -17.51 1.41
N GLY A 276 16.00 -18.02 2.16
CA GLY A 276 15.78 -17.66 3.56
C GLY A 276 15.08 -16.31 3.73
N GLY A 277 14.89 -15.93 5.00
CA GLY A 277 14.20 -14.71 5.40
C GLY A 277 12.73 -14.95 5.83
N SER A 278 11.95 -13.87 5.80
CA SER A 278 10.56 -13.85 6.27
C SER A 278 9.73 -12.82 5.51
N ALA A 279 8.41 -12.95 5.57
CA ALA A 279 7.48 -11.97 5.02
C ALA A 279 6.42 -11.61 6.06
N LEU A 280 6.15 -10.32 6.19
CA LEU A 280 5.05 -9.78 6.98
C LEU A 280 3.97 -9.25 6.03
N ILE A 281 2.79 -9.84 6.12
CA ILE A 281 1.60 -9.41 5.37
C ILE A 281 0.64 -8.77 6.36
N GLY A 282 0.35 -7.48 6.18
CA GLY A 282 -0.63 -6.72 6.96
C GLY A 282 -1.74 -6.24 6.05
N ASP A 283 -2.99 -6.61 6.34
CA ASP A 283 -4.14 -6.17 5.55
C ASP A 283 -5.46 -6.23 6.32
N TYR A 284 -6.50 -5.57 5.79
CA TYR A 284 -7.87 -5.75 6.27
C TYR A 284 -8.38 -7.13 5.86
N GLY A 285 -8.92 -7.89 6.80
CA GLY A 285 -9.21 -9.29 6.50
C GLY A 285 -10.06 -10.04 7.51
N HIS A 286 -10.05 -11.36 7.33
CA HIS A 286 -10.72 -12.35 8.14
C HIS A 286 -10.02 -13.72 8.00
N TRP A 287 -10.43 -14.71 8.79
CA TRP A 287 -9.92 -16.08 8.76
C TRP A 287 -11.03 -17.05 8.33
N GLY A 288 -11.53 -16.86 7.11
CA GLY A 288 -12.56 -17.72 6.56
C GLY A 288 -13.97 -17.60 7.15
N GLU A 289 -14.30 -16.56 7.91
CA GLU A 289 -15.67 -16.38 8.44
C GLU A 289 -16.54 -15.41 7.64
N LYS A 290 -15.97 -14.46 6.89
CA LYS A 290 -16.73 -13.51 6.08
C LYS A 290 -17.04 -14.08 4.68
N GLU A 291 -18.06 -13.50 4.05
CA GLU A 291 -18.58 -13.97 2.77
C GLU A 291 -18.52 -12.92 1.65
N ASP A 292 -19.18 -11.77 1.85
CA ASP A 292 -19.27 -10.69 0.85
C ASP A 292 -18.64 -9.42 1.43
N THR A 293 -17.47 -9.06 0.92
CA THR A 293 -16.65 -7.97 1.46
C THR A 293 -16.26 -6.95 0.40
N PHE A 294 -16.52 -7.25 -0.87
CA PHE A 294 -16.32 -6.37 -2.01
C PHE A 294 -17.11 -5.07 -1.90
N ARG A 295 -16.41 -3.95 -1.83
CA ARG A 295 -17.02 -2.63 -1.59
C ARG A 295 -16.21 -1.50 -2.17
N GLY A 296 -16.88 -0.35 -2.33
CA GLY A 296 -16.24 0.91 -2.67
C GLY A 296 -16.02 1.78 -1.44
N PHE A 297 -15.02 2.65 -1.49
CA PHE A 297 -14.80 3.72 -0.53
C PHE A 297 -14.78 5.08 -1.23
N ARG A 298 -15.53 6.03 -0.67
CA ARG A 298 -15.49 7.44 -1.08
C ARG A 298 -15.51 8.31 0.16
N LYS A 299 -14.55 9.23 0.29
CA LYS A 299 -14.45 10.17 1.42
C LYS A 299 -14.53 9.51 2.81
N HIS A 300 -13.99 8.29 2.95
CA HIS A 300 -14.01 7.45 4.16
C HIS A 300 -15.36 6.82 4.51
N GLU A 301 -16.29 6.77 3.57
CA GLU A 301 -17.57 6.08 3.70
C GLU A 301 -17.63 4.89 2.75
N VAL A 302 -18.26 3.80 3.20
CA VAL A 302 -18.54 2.62 2.38
C VAL A 302 -19.65 2.95 1.39
N VAL A 303 -19.40 2.69 0.12
CA VAL A 303 -20.36 2.86 -0.98
C VAL A 303 -20.40 1.59 -1.83
N ASP A 304 -21.44 1.46 -2.65
CA ASP A 304 -21.49 0.38 -3.65
C ASP A 304 -20.31 0.51 -4.63
N ALA A 305 -19.59 -0.59 -4.83
CA ALA A 305 -18.45 -0.69 -5.75
C ALA A 305 -18.82 -0.38 -7.22
N LEU A 306 -20.10 -0.51 -7.60
CA LEU A 306 -20.58 -0.19 -8.95
C LEU A 306 -21.04 1.26 -9.11
N SER A 307 -21.06 2.05 -8.04
CA SER A 307 -21.71 3.37 -8.04
C SER A 307 -21.02 4.43 -8.91
N ASP A 308 -19.69 4.40 -9.02
CA ASP A 308 -18.91 5.36 -9.82
C ASP A 308 -17.52 4.78 -10.16
N PRO A 309 -17.46 3.77 -11.04
CA PRO A 309 -16.23 3.06 -11.35
C PRO A 309 -15.12 4.00 -11.85
N GLY A 310 -13.93 3.87 -11.26
CA GLY A 310 -12.77 4.69 -11.60
C GLY A 310 -12.59 5.95 -10.74
N ASN A 311 -13.63 6.38 -10.02
CA ASN A 311 -13.57 7.53 -9.11
C ASN A 311 -13.75 7.17 -7.63
N ILE A 312 -14.01 5.89 -7.34
CA ILE A 312 -14.03 5.33 -5.99
C ILE A 312 -12.93 4.29 -5.86
N ASP A 313 -12.43 4.15 -4.64
CA ASP A 313 -11.47 3.09 -4.32
C ASP A 313 -12.25 1.80 -4.08
N ILE A 314 -11.76 0.67 -4.60
CA ILE A 314 -12.48 -0.61 -4.53
C ILE A 314 -11.56 -1.64 -3.89
N THR A 315 -12.09 -2.35 -2.89
CA THR A 315 -11.35 -3.32 -2.09
C THR A 315 -12.25 -4.49 -1.71
N ALA A 316 -11.63 -5.61 -1.37
CA ALA A 316 -12.24 -6.75 -0.71
C ALA A 316 -11.34 -7.17 0.46
N ASP A 317 -11.93 -7.60 1.56
CA ASP A 317 -11.16 -8.12 2.70
C ASP A 317 -10.36 -9.36 2.27
N VAL A 318 -9.16 -9.48 2.82
CA VAL A 318 -8.30 -10.64 2.59
C VAL A 318 -8.79 -11.82 3.43
N ASP A 319 -9.12 -12.94 2.77
CA ASP A 319 -9.28 -14.23 3.44
C ASP A 319 -7.89 -14.81 3.74
N PHE A 320 -7.40 -14.56 4.96
CA PHE A 320 -6.07 -14.99 5.39
C PHE A 320 -5.96 -16.52 5.47
N GLU A 321 -7.07 -17.24 5.63
CA GLU A 321 -7.08 -18.71 5.62
C GLU A 321 -6.73 -19.23 4.22
N GLU A 322 -7.41 -18.72 3.18
CA GLU A 322 -7.12 -19.05 1.79
C GLU A 322 -5.69 -18.64 1.40
N LEU A 323 -5.27 -17.45 1.83
CA LEU A 323 -3.93 -16.94 1.58
C LEU A 323 -2.86 -17.87 2.19
N ALA A 324 -3.01 -18.27 3.45
CA ALA A 324 -2.09 -19.19 4.10
C ALA A 324 -2.10 -20.58 3.43
N LEU A 325 -3.28 -21.14 3.15
CA LEU A 325 -3.43 -22.43 2.44
C LEU A 325 -2.76 -22.43 1.07
N SER A 326 -2.76 -21.31 0.35
CA SER A 326 -2.06 -21.19 -0.94
C SER A 326 -0.55 -21.36 -0.80
N GLY A 327 0.03 -20.90 0.31
CA GLY A 327 1.46 -20.93 0.59
C GLY A 327 1.94 -22.23 1.24
N THR A 328 1.09 -22.95 1.98
CA THR A 328 1.45 -24.26 2.59
C THR A 328 1.73 -25.36 1.56
N GLN A 329 1.39 -25.14 0.29
CA GLN A 329 1.81 -26.00 -0.82
C GLN A 329 3.33 -25.97 -1.06
N ILE A 330 4.03 -24.99 -0.51
CA ILE A 330 5.49 -24.88 -0.56
C ILE A 330 6.06 -25.45 0.73
N SER A 331 6.95 -26.44 0.61
CA SER A 331 7.63 -27.01 1.77
C SER A 331 8.68 -26.05 2.38
N ASN A 332 9.07 -26.31 3.63
CA ASN A 332 10.16 -25.60 4.33
C ASN A 332 9.83 -24.13 4.65
N VAL A 333 8.54 -23.80 4.77
CA VAL A 333 8.06 -22.50 5.24
C VAL A 333 7.01 -22.70 6.32
N GLN A 334 7.03 -21.83 7.32
CA GLN A 334 6.13 -21.88 8.45
C GLN A 334 5.36 -20.57 8.56
N PHE A 335 4.05 -20.70 8.78
CA PHE A 335 3.13 -19.59 8.97
C PHE A 335 2.88 -19.31 10.46
N TYR A 336 2.71 -18.04 10.79
CA TYR A 336 2.38 -17.54 12.12
C TYR A 336 1.24 -16.53 11.99
N GLY A 337 0.24 -16.67 12.86
CA GLY A 337 -0.98 -15.87 12.81
C GLY A 337 -2.04 -16.45 11.86
N PRO A 338 -2.99 -15.61 11.39
CA PRO A 338 -3.02 -14.18 11.57
C PRO A 338 -3.27 -13.81 13.03
N ILE A 339 -2.79 -12.64 13.42
CA ILE A 339 -3.17 -11.99 14.68
C ILE A 339 -3.66 -10.58 14.38
N SER A 340 -4.49 -10.05 15.26
CA SER A 340 -4.97 -8.67 15.11
C SER A 340 -3.83 -7.66 15.19
N GLN A 341 -3.97 -6.54 14.49
CA GLN A 341 -3.03 -5.41 14.54
C GLN A 341 -2.81 -4.96 15.98
N ARG A 342 -3.87 -4.94 16.79
CA ARG A 342 -3.80 -4.68 18.22
C ARG A 342 -2.72 -5.55 18.88
N ASN A 343 -2.89 -6.87 18.80
CA ASN A 343 -2.00 -7.83 19.47
C ASN A 343 -0.57 -7.73 18.91
N PHE A 344 -0.44 -7.62 17.59
CA PHE A 344 0.87 -7.48 16.94
C PHE A 344 1.62 -6.23 17.43
N LEU A 345 0.97 -5.07 17.44
CA LEU A 345 1.60 -3.81 17.84
C LEU A 345 1.92 -3.75 19.34
N TYR A 346 1.07 -4.31 20.21
CA TYR A 346 1.36 -4.45 21.64
C TYR A 346 2.53 -5.39 21.90
N ASN A 347 2.58 -6.54 21.20
CA ASN A 347 3.70 -7.47 21.29
C ASN A 347 5.03 -6.85 20.80
N LEU A 348 4.98 -5.83 19.92
CA LEU A 348 6.14 -5.04 19.50
C LEU A 348 6.44 -3.83 20.41
N GLY A 349 5.64 -3.58 21.45
CA GLY A 349 5.86 -2.53 22.44
C GLY A 349 5.37 -1.14 22.03
N ILE A 350 4.21 -1.04 21.36
CA ILE A 350 3.61 0.25 20.99
C ILE A 350 3.33 1.17 22.20
N ASP A 351 2.96 0.60 23.33
CA ASP A 351 2.72 1.27 24.62
C ASP A 351 4.02 1.85 25.22
N ILE A 352 5.11 1.08 25.18
CA ILE A 352 6.44 1.52 25.61
C ILE A 352 6.88 2.68 24.72
N ARG A 353 6.68 2.55 23.40
CA ARG A 353 7.03 3.58 22.43
C ARG A 353 6.23 4.87 22.65
N ALA A 354 4.93 4.75 22.88
CA ALA A 354 4.05 5.88 23.20
C ALA A 354 4.51 6.62 24.45
N THR A 355 4.82 5.86 25.51
CA THR A 355 5.34 6.40 26.77
C THR A 355 6.65 7.18 26.57
N ILE A 356 7.63 6.58 25.87
CA ILE A 356 8.91 7.24 25.59
C ILE A 356 8.71 8.52 24.77
N LEU A 357 7.78 8.50 23.81
CA LEU A 357 7.46 9.67 22.99
C LEU A 357 6.76 10.79 23.79
N GLY A 358 6.03 10.45 24.85
CA GLY A 358 5.31 11.41 25.69
C GLY A 358 6.14 12.06 26.80
N ARG A 359 7.27 11.47 27.23
CA ARG A 359 8.02 11.87 28.45
C ARG A 359 8.43 13.36 28.54
N ASN A 360 8.67 14.03 27.42
CA ASN A 360 9.12 15.43 27.39
C ASN A 360 8.18 16.30 26.54
N LYS A 361 6.88 16.00 26.60
CA LYS A 361 5.86 16.64 25.77
C LYS A 361 4.77 17.28 26.63
N THR A 362 4.04 18.23 26.04
CA THR A 362 2.88 18.83 26.70
C THR A 362 1.76 17.82 26.88
N SER A 363 0.81 18.11 27.78
CA SER A 363 -0.37 17.28 28.00
C SER A 363 -1.20 17.08 26.72
N GLU A 364 -1.30 18.11 25.88
CA GLU A 364 -2.01 18.06 24.60
C GLU A 364 -1.30 17.12 23.63
N GLU A 365 0.02 17.23 23.50
CA GLU A 365 0.80 16.36 22.63
C GLU A 365 0.81 14.90 23.10
N GLN A 366 0.77 14.67 24.42
CA GLN A 366 0.63 13.32 24.98
C GLN A 366 -0.74 12.73 24.63
N LYS A 367 -1.82 13.50 24.72
CA LYS A 367 -3.17 13.06 24.30
C LYS A 367 -3.22 12.74 22.81
N GLU A 368 -2.53 13.51 21.97
CA GLU A 368 -2.44 13.22 20.53
C GLU A 368 -1.71 11.90 20.25
N ILE A 369 -0.60 11.61 20.95
CA ILE A 369 0.09 10.32 20.86
C ILE A 369 -0.86 9.19 21.24
N LEU A 370 -1.54 9.30 22.38
CA LEU A 370 -2.46 8.28 22.87
C LEU A 370 -3.64 8.08 21.91
N SER A 371 -4.19 9.16 21.35
CA SER A 371 -5.26 9.09 20.35
C SER A 371 -4.80 8.42 19.05
N ALA A 372 -3.55 8.65 18.62
CA ALA A 372 -2.99 7.97 17.46
C ALA A 372 -2.81 6.47 17.71
N VAL A 373 -2.32 6.08 18.90
CA VAL A 373 -2.23 4.67 19.31
C VAL A 373 -3.61 4.04 19.36
N GLU A 374 -4.59 4.71 19.97
CA GLU A 374 -5.97 4.23 20.09
C GLU A 374 -6.57 3.90 18.71
N LYS A 375 -6.40 4.77 17.70
CA LYS A 375 -6.87 4.50 16.34
C LYS A 375 -6.27 3.23 15.72
N LEU A 376 -5.06 2.83 16.14
CA LEU A 376 -4.37 1.66 15.61
C LEU A 376 -4.75 0.37 16.33
N VAL A 377 -4.94 0.43 17.65
CA VAL A 377 -5.06 -0.76 18.51
C VAL A 377 -6.49 -1.00 19.01
N SER A 378 -7.36 -0.02 18.92
CA SER A 378 -8.73 -0.13 19.42
C SER A 378 -9.61 -0.97 18.50
N PRO A 379 -10.48 -1.84 19.05
CA PRO A 379 -11.45 -2.61 18.27
C PRO A 379 -12.42 -1.76 17.45
N ASP A 380 -12.72 -0.55 17.92
CA ASP A 380 -13.62 0.38 17.23
C ASP A 380 -13.02 0.95 15.93
N TYR A 381 -11.71 0.83 15.77
CA TYR A 381 -10.95 1.33 14.61
C TYR A 381 -10.26 0.18 13.87
N MET A 382 -8.92 0.22 13.78
CA MET A 382 -8.15 -0.75 13.00
C MET A 382 -7.77 -2.01 13.78
N GLY A 383 -7.85 -1.97 15.12
CA GLY A 383 -7.20 -2.92 16.02
C GLY A 383 -7.52 -4.38 15.72
N GLU A 384 -8.80 -4.69 15.48
CA GLU A 384 -9.28 -6.06 15.21
C GLU A 384 -9.55 -6.36 13.73
N ARG A 385 -9.72 -5.32 12.90
CA ARG A 385 -10.07 -5.49 11.47
C ARG A 385 -8.84 -5.69 10.60
N PHE A 386 -7.72 -5.11 11.00
CA PHE A 386 -6.45 -5.25 10.33
C PHE A 386 -5.67 -6.40 10.97
N LEU A 387 -5.20 -7.33 10.15
CA LEU A 387 -4.57 -8.56 10.59
C LEU A 387 -3.14 -8.63 10.05
N TYR A 388 -2.26 -9.28 10.81
CA TYR A 388 -0.90 -9.60 10.39
C TYR A 388 -0.70 -11.10 10.31
N LEU A 389 -0.21 -11.57 9.16
CA LEU A 389 0.26 -12.92 8.92
C LEU A 389 1.76 -12.86 8.64
N CYS A 390 2.53 -13.76 9.26
CA CYS A 390 3.95 -13.90 8.97
C CYS A 390 4.24 -15.28 8.37
N VAL A 391 5.10 -15.32 7.36
CA VAL A 391 5.71 -16.56 6.86
C VAL A 391 7.21 -16.47 6.97
N GLN A 392 7.86 -17.54 7.42
CA GLN A 392 9.31 -17.61 7.52
C GLN A 392 9.84 -18.96 7.07
N ASN A 393 11.13 -19.04 6.80
CA ASN A 393 11.79 -20.32 6.53
C ASN A 393 11.75 -21.22 7.77
N GLU A 394 11.37 -22.49 7.62
CA GLU A 394 11.26 -23.46 8.74
C GLU A 394 12.57 -23.71 9.49
N ASN A 395 13.72 -23.38 8.89
CA ASN A 395 15.02 -23.47 9.56
C ASN A 395 15.17 -22.38 10.63
N ASN A 396 14.43 -21.27 10.54
CA ASN A 396 14.33 -20.29 11.62
C ASN A 396 13.37 -20.81 12.70
N LYS A 397 13.93 -21.37 13.79
CA LYS A 397 13.13 -21.93 14.89
C LYS A 397 12.59 -20.89 15.87
N LYS A 398 12.97 -19.61 15.72
CA LYS A 398 12.47 -18.54 16.58
C LYS A 398 11.08 -18.11 16.12
N THR A 399 10.18 -17.85 17.06
CA THR A 399 8.91 -17.18 16.76
C THR A 399 9.21 -15.76 16.26
N PRO A 400 8.59 -15.33 15.15
CA PRO A 400 8.77 -13.98 14.64
C PRO A 400 8.36 -12.92 15.67
N ALA A 401 9.02 -11.76 15.65
CA ALA A 401 8.66 -10.66 16.53
C ALA A 401 7.19 -10.25 16.32
N GLY A 402 6.47 -10.02 17.43
CA GLY A 402 5.04 -9.67 17.39
C GLY A 402 4.09 -10.88 17.41
N PHE A 403 4.58 -12.11 17.17
CA PHE A 403 3.75 -13.33 17.06
C PHE A 403 3.86 -14.29 18.25
N SER A 404 4.53 -13.88 19.33
CA SER A 404 4.47 -14.62 20.60
C SER A 404 3.06 -14.57 21.21
N SER A 405 2.68 -15.60 21.97
CA SER A 405 1.37 -15.66 22.66
C SER A 405 1.04 -14.34 23.37
N PRO A 406 -0.24 -13.93 23.35
CA PRO A 406 -0.66 -12.57 23.66
C PRO A 406 -0.30 -12.15 25.09
N TYR A 407 -0.08 -10.84 25.24
CA TYR A 407 -0.07 -10.10 26.50
C TYR A 407 -1.36 -10.25 27.29
#